data_AF-A0A9D8B1T0-F1
#
_entry.id   AF-A0A9D8B1T0-F1
#
_cell.length_a   1.000
_cell.length_b   1.000
_cell.length_c   1.000
_cell.angle_alpha   90.00
_cell.angle_beta   90.00
_cell.angle_gamma   90.00
#
_symmetry.space_group_name_H-M   'P 1'
#
loop_
_entity.id
_entity.type
_entity.pdbx_description
1 polymer ?
#
loop_
_entity_poly.entity_id
_entity_poly.type
_entity_poly.pdbx_seq_one_letter_code
_entity_poly.pdbx_strand_id
1 'polypeptide(L)'
;MKYSVFPGCSLEKGALGYPYWQSMEVVLKPLGIELVEVDDWNCCGATEYIALNRMAAYALIARTLALAAKTDGLREMVAPCSACYLNLAKTDTYLAQDAALAEKVNGALAAGGLHYKPGAVRTRHLLDVIVNDVGYTPIEAKVTKPLTGLRIAPYYGCLFGRPKLDGVVDDPEYPVALDKLMQALGAEVVDYPMKAHCCGGHMTQISEASAFEMIRRLVKGAADYKADLIVTVCPMCQMNLDGFQSAMNRYFKTDYHIPVLYFTQMMGLAFGESARALGIGAEIVDARPALARIGVEVPPSEETPPAAKPRRPKEALPMPAMPGREEV
;
A
#
# COMPACT_ATOMS: atom_id res chain seq x y z
N MET A 1 12.99 -5.68 -17.53
CA MET A 1 11.53 -5.73 -17.70
C MET A 1 10.99 -4.31 -17.57
N LYS A 2 9.91 -3.97 -18.28
CA LYS A 2 9.37 -2.62 -18.31
C LYS A 2 7.86 -2.68 -18.14
N TYR A 3 7.31 -1.88 -17.23
CA TYR A 3 5.88 -1.83 -16.92
C TYR A 3 5.40 -0.39 -16.81
N SER A 4 4.12 -0.15 -17.07
CA SER A 4 3.49 1.08 -16.60
C SER A 4 3.31 1.01 -15.08
N VAL A 5 3.30 2.13 -14.37
CA VAL A 5 3.00 2.18 -12.93
C VAL A 5 1.88 3.18 -12.65
N PHE A 6 0.94 2.75 -11.82
CA PHE A 6 -0.02 3.62 -11.17
C PHE A 6 0.37 3.70 -9.67
N PRO A 7 1.06 4.77 -9.23
CA PRO A 7 1.51 4.90 -7.85
C PRO A 7 0.33 5.01 -6.87
N GLY A 8 -0.76 5.62 -7.34
CA GLY A 8 -1.89 6.01 -6.50
C GLY A 8 -1.54 7.15 -5.54
N CYS A 9 -2.54 7.66 -4.83
CA CYS A 9 -2.37 8.84 -3.99
C CYS A 9 -1.42 8.64 -2.79
N SER A 10 -1.29 7.43 -2.27
CA SER A 10 -0.51 7.17 -1.05
C SER A 10 1.01 7.23 -1.28
N LEU A 11 1.48 7.06 -2.52
CA LEU A 11 2.90 7.10 -2.88
C LEU A 11 3.31 8.42 -3.52
N GLU A 12 2.37 9.34 -3.70
CA GLU A 12 2.64 10.63 -4.33
C GLU A 12 3.56 11.50 -3.49
N LYS A 13 4.34 12.38 -4.14
CA LYS A 13 5.27 13.26 -3.43
C LYS A 13 4.51 14.15 -2.45
N GLY A 14 4.90 14.11 -1.18
CA GLY A 14 4.25 14.83 -0.08
C GLY A 14 3.18 14.03 0.67
N ALA A 15 2.83 12.83 0.21
CA ALA A 15 2.06 11.88 1.00
C ALA A 15 2.95 11.19 2.05
N LEU A 16 2.35 10.77 3.17
CA LEU A 16 3.06 10.02 4.22
C LEU A 16 3.67 8.70 3.72
N GLY A 17 3.12 8.12 2.65
CA GLY A 17 3.64 6.89 2.04
C GLY A 17 4.67 7.10 0.93
N TYR A 18 5.15 8.33 0.68
CA TYR A 18 6.23 8.58 -0.28
C TYR A 18 7.51 7.75 -0.05
N PRO A 19 7.92 7.42 1.20
CA PRO A 19 8.99 6.45 1.45
C PRO A 19 8.86 5.10 0.72
N TYR A 20 7.64 4.68 0.39
CA TYR A 20 7.43 3.44 -0.36
C TYR A 20 7.79 3.59 -1.82
N TRP A 21 7.54 4.77 -2.42
CA TRP A 21 8.04 5.08 -3.76
C TRP A 21 9.57 5.08 -3.77
N GLN A 22 10.19 5.75 -2.80
CA GLN A 22 11.66 5.81 -2.68
C GLN A 22 12.28 4.41 -2.56
N SER A 23 11.78 3.58 -1.64
CA SER A 23 12.28 2.22 -1.49
C SER A 23 12.02 1.35 -2.72
N MET A 24 10.89 1.53 -3.41
CA MET A 24 10.57 0.84 -4.65
C MET A 24 11.59 1.17 -5.76
N GLU A 25 11.90 2.45 -6.00
CA GLU A 25 12.89 2.85 -7.00
C GLU A 25 14.27 2.24 -6.73
N VAL A 26 14.67 2.22 -5.45
CA VAL A 26 15.95 1.65 -5.01
C VAL A 26 16.02 0.15 -5.30
N VAL A 27 14.97 -0.62 -4.99
CA VAL A 27 15.02 -2.09 -5.14
C VAL A 27 14.70 -2.58 -6.55
N LEU A 28 13.95 -1.83 -7.36
CA LEU A 28 13.60 -2.27 -8.71
C LEU A 28 14.76 -2.16 -9.70
N LYS A 29 15.63 -1.16 -9.51
CA LYS A 29 16.83 -0.96 -10.33
C LYS A 29 17.75 -2.19 -10.38
N PRO A 30 18.20 -2.79 -9.26
CA PRO A 30 19.05 -3.98 -9.28
C PRO A 30 18.32 -5.25 -9.78
N LEU A 31 16.99 -5.25 -9.79
CA LEU A 31 16.16 -6.32 -10.37
C LEU A 31 15.88 -6.11 -11.87
N GLY A 32 16.39 -5.02 -12.46
CA GLY A 32 16.21 -4.72 -13.87
C GLY A 32 14.76 -4.41 -14.25
N ILE A 33 13.98 -3.84 -13.33
CA ILE A 33 12.61 -3.39 -13.56
C ILE A 33 12.60 -1.88 -13.77
N GLU A 34 12.06 -1.46 -14.92
CA GLU A 34 11.79 -0.06 -15.24
C GLU A 34 10.28 0.20 -15.12
N LEU A 35 9.91 1.27 -14.43
CA LEU A 35 8.52 1.70 -14.28
C LEU A 35 8.31 3.00 -15.05
N VAL A 36 7.24 3.06 -15.84
CA VAL A 36 6.78 4.25 -16.56
C VAL A 36 5.48 4.71 -15.95
N GLU A 37 5.48 5.85 -15.27
CA GLU A 37 4.27 6.37 -14.65
C GLU A 37 3.20 6.71 -15.69
N VAL A 38 1.95 6.35 -15.41
CA VAL A 38 0.80 6.69 -16.25
C VAL A 38 0.50 8.18 -16.08
N ASP A 39 0.81 9.01 -17.07
CA ASP A 39 0.56 10.45 -16.96
C ASP A 39 -0.92 10.81 -16.75
N ASP A 40 -1.17 11.88 -16.00
CA ASP A 40 -2.50 12.43 -15.70
C ASP A 40 -3.49 11.41 -15.07
N TRP A 41 -2.97 10.48 -14.26
CA TRP A 41 -3.80 9.53 -13.51
C TRP A 41 -4.68 10.23 -12.46
N ASN A 42 -5.81 9.59 -12.08
CA ASN A 42 -6.61 10.02 -10.92
C ASN A 42 -6.71 8.93 -9.86
N CYS A 43 -7.07 9.33 -8.64
CA CYS A 43 -7.23 8.41 -7.50
C CYS A 43 -8.21 7.27 -7.85
N CYS A 44 -7.90 6.06 -7.38
CA CYS A 44 -8.75 4.88 -7.56
C CYS A 44 -10.01 4.88 -6.68
N GLY A 45 -10.20 5.90 -5.84
CA GLY A 45 -11.34 6.04 -4.94
C GLY A 45 -11.35 5.11 -3.73
N ALA A 46 -10.27 4.36 -3.52
CA ALA A 46 -10.11 3.37 -2.44
C ALA A 46 -11.38 2.50 -2.29
N THR A 47 -11.86 2.23 -1.09
CA THR A 47 -13.08 1.43 -0.89
C THR A 47 -14.35 2.28 -0.77
N GLU A 48 -14.18 3.60 -0.65
CA GLU A 48 -15.20 4.57 -0.29
C GLU A 48 -16.08 4.90 -1.48
N TYR A 49 -15.47 5.26 -2.61
CA TYR A 49 -16.23 5.86 -3.69
C TYR A 49 -17.16 4.85 -4.36
N ILE A 50 -16.71 3.59 -4.45
CA ILE A 50 -17.49 2.50 -5.01
C ILE A 50 -18.75 2.19 -4.18
N ALA A 51 -18.70 2.39 -2.86
CA ALA A 51 -19.84 2.19 -1.98
C ALA A 51 -20.91 3.29 -2.13
N LEU A 52 -20.50 4.49 -2.55
CA LEU A 52 -21.40 5.64 -2.74
C LEU A 52 -22.03 5.65 -4.14
N ASN A 53 -21.22 5.49 -5.20
CA ASN A 53 -21.71 5.51 -6.57
C ASN A 53 -20.89 4.58 -7.48
N ARG A 54 -21.46 3.42 -7.79
CA ARG A 54 -20.83 2.38 -8.60
C ARG A 54 -20.38 2.89 -9.99
N MET A 55 -21.25 3.63 -10.69
CA MET A 55 -20.97 4.06 -12.06
C MET A 55 -19.85 5.10 -12.08
N ALA A 56 -19.96 6.13 -11.25
CA ALA A 56 -18.97 7.21 -11.22
C ALA A 56 -17.60 6.73 -10.74
N ALA A 57 -17.57 5.81 -9.77
CA ALA A 57 -16.32 5.17 -9.32
C ALA A 57 -15.65 4.39 -10.46
N TYR A 58 -16.40 3.53 -11.17
CA TYR A 58 -15.83 2.80 -12.30
C TYR A 58 -15.44 3.70 -13.48
N ALA A 59 -16.12 4.84 -13.69
CA ALA A 59 -15.69 5.81 -14.69
C ALA A 59 -14.32 6.42 -14.34
N LEU A 60 -14.11 6.85 -13.08
CA LEU A 60 -12.82 7.37 -12.63
C LEU A 60 -11.71 6.31 -12.67
N ILE A 61 -12.00 5.06 -12.28
CA ILE A 61 -10.99 4.01 -12.31
C ILE A 61 -10.66 3.61 -13.77
N ALA A 62 -11.67 3.52 -14.64
CA ALA A 62 -11.50 3.22 -16.05
C ALA A 62 -10.77 4.33 -16.81
N ARG A 63 -10.83 5.58 -16.33
CA ARG A 63 -10.03 6.68 -16.87
C ARG A 63 -8.54 6.38 -16.77
N THR A 64 -8.06 5.98 -15.60
CA THR A 64 -6.66 5.56 -15.41
C THR A 64 -6.30 4.37 -16.29
N LEU A 65 -7.19 3.37 -16.43
CA LEU A 65 -6.97 2.25 -17.33
C LEU A 65 -6.90 2.67 -18.82
N ALA A 66 -7.74 3.62 -19.24
CA ALA A 66 -7.73 4.17 -20.59
C ALA A 66 -6.45 4.95 -20.90
N LEU A 67 -5.92 5.70 -19.92
CA LEU A 67 -4.63 6.39 -20.03
C LEU A 67 -3.49 5.38 -20.10
N ALA A 68 -3.48 4.37 -19.23
CA ALA A 68 -2.49 3.30 -19.26
C ALA A 68 -2.50 2.56 -20.61
N ALA A 69 -3.68 2.30 -21.20
CA ALA A 69 -3.82 1.65 -22.51
C ALA A 69 -3.22 2.46 -23.68
N LYS A 70 -3.01 3.77 -23.51
CA LYS A 70 -2.34 4.65 -24.49
C LYS A 70 -0.82 4.67 -24.32
N THR A 71 -0.27 4.01 -23.30
CA THR A 71 1.18 3.95 -23.10
C THR A 71 1.79 2.98 -24.11
N ASP A 72 2.51 3.51 -25.10
CA ASP A 72 3.03 2.72 -26.22
C ASP A 72 3.89 1.54 -25.75
N GLY A 73 3.54 0.35 -26.24
CA GLY A 73 4.28 -0.89 -25.98
C GLY A 73 4.09 -1.48 -24.58
N LEU A 74 3.30 -0.86 -23.70
CA LEU A 74 3.08 -1.33 -22.32
C LEU A 74 1.62 -1.72 -22.09
N ARG A 75 1.38 -3.04 -21.97
CA ARG A 75 0.06 -3.59 -21.62
C ARG A 75 -0.04 -4.04 -20.17
N GLU A 76 1.06 -4.10 -19.44
CA GLU A 76 1.06 -4.47 -18.03
C GLU A 76 1.30 -3.22 -17.17
N MET A 77 0.42 -3.04 -16.19
CA MET A 77 0.47 -1.93 -15.26
C MET A 77 0.63 -2.44 -13.83
N VAL A 78 1.58 -1.88 -13.11
CA VAL A 78 1.87 -2.21 -11.73
C VAL A 78 1.18 -1.23 -10.80
N ALA A 79 0.55 -1.76 -9.75
CA ALA A 79 0.02 -1.00 -8.63
C ALA A 79 0.67 -1.47 -7.33
N PRO A 80 1.36 -0.61 -6.56
CA PRO A 80 2.01 -0.95 -5.30
C PRO A 80 1.04 -0.94 -4.09
N CYS A 81 -0.21 -0.50 -4.29
CA CYS A 81 -1.24 -0.50 -3.26
C CYS A 81 -2.32 -1.54 -3.56
N SER A 82 -2.63 -2.42 -2.61
CA SER A 82 -3.65 -3.46 -2.78
C SER A 82 -5.03 -2.91 -3.15
N ALA A 83 -5.42 -1.74 -2.62
CA ALA A 83 -6.69 -1.10 -3.00
C ALA A 83 -6.68 -0.60 -4.46
N CYS A 84 -5.55 0.00 -4.88
CA CYS A 84 -5.36 0.46 -6.26
C CYS A 84 -5.40 -0.73 -7.23
N TYR A 85 -4.59 -1.75 -6.95
CA TYR A 85 -4.56 -3.01 -7.71
C TYR A 85 -5.96 -3.60 -7.86
N LEU A 86 -6.67 -3.81 -6.75
CA LEU A 86 -7.98 -4.44 -6.78
C LEU A 86 -8.98 -3.62 -7.57
N ASN A 87 -9.06 -2.30 -7.35
CA ASN A 87 -10.04 -1.46 -8.02
C ASN A 87 -9.84 -1.45 -9.54
N LEU A 88 -8.58 -1.35 -9.99
CA LEU A 88 -8.24 -1.41 -11.41
C LEU A 88 -8.59 -2.77 -12.02
N ALA A 89 -8.15 -3.87 -11.40
CA ALA A 89 -8.43 -5.23 -11.88
C ALA A 89 -9.93 -5.55 -11.89
N LYS A 90 -10.67 -5.13 -10.85
CA LYS A 90 -12.11 -5.29 -10.73
C LYS A 90 -12.87 -4.48 -11.77
N THR A 91 -12.43 -3.25 -12.04
CA THR A 91 -13.03 -2.40 -13.08
C THR A 91 -12.87 -3.04 -14.44
N ASP A 92 -11.66 -3.49 -14.79
CA ASP A 92 -11.42 -4.21 -16.04
C ASP A 92 -12.32 -5.44 -16.19
N THR A 93 -12.34 -6.30 -15.17
CA THR A 93 -13.14 -7.52 -15.14
C THR A 93 -14.63 -7.24 -15.29
N TYR A 94 -15.17 -6.26 -14.57
CA TYR A 94 -16.61 -5.99 -14.58
C TYR A 94 -17.07 -5.28 -15.85
N LEU A 95 -16.23 -4.45 -16.46
CA LEU A 95 -16.54 -3.90 -17.79
C LEU A 95 -16.51 -4.99 -18.87
N ALA A 96 -15.70 -6.05 -18.71
CA ALA A 96 -15.75 -7.22 -19.59
C ALA A 96 -17.04 -8.04 -19.41
N GLN A 97 -17.56 -8.13 -18.19
CA GLN A 97 -18.72 -8.98 -17.84
C GLN A 97 -20.08 -8.28 -18.02
N ASP A 98 -20.13 -6.94 -17.94
CA ASP A 98 -21.36 -6.15 -17.98
C ASP A 98 -21.27 -5.08 -19.09
N ALA A 99 -21.81 -5.43 -20.26
CA ALA A 99 -21.80 -4.55 -21.43
C ALA A 99 -22.56 -3.23 -21.20
N ALA A 100 -23.63 -3.24 -20.40
CA ALA A 100 -24.41 -2.03 -20.10
C ALA A 100 -23.64 -1.09 -19.16
N LEU A 101 -22.87 -1.65 -18.21
CA LEU A 101 -21.93 -0.87 -17.41
C LEU A 101 -20.80 -0.31 -18.30
N ALA A 102 -20.24 -1.11 -19.19
CA ALA A 102 -19.19 -0.69 -20.11
C ALA A 102 -19.63 0.46 -21.02
N GLU A 103 -20.85 0.41 -21.55
CA GLU A 103 -21.42 1.49 -22.35
C GLU A 103 -21.55 2.79 -21.54
N LYS A 104 -22.10 2.72 -20.32
CA LYS A 104 -22.24 3.90 -19.44
C LYS A 104 -20.90 4.51 -19.05
N VAL A 105 -19.93 3.67 -18.69
CA VAL A 105 -18.58 4.10 -18.33
C VAL A 105 -17.90 4.75 -19.53
N ASN A 106 -17.95 4.13 -20.71
CA ASN A 106 -17.38 4.71 -21.92
C ASN A 106 -18.10 5.99 -22.38
N GLY A 107 -19.41 6.10 -22.13
CA GLY A 107 -20.15 7.35 -22.32
C GLY A 107 -19.61 8.48 -21.44
N ALA A 108 -19.26 8.20 -20.18
CA ALA A 108 -18.62 9.18 -19.30
C ALA A 108 -17.18 9.51 -19.74
N LEU A 109 -16.39 8.50 -20.14
CA LEU A 109 -15.02 8.69 -20.62
C LEU A 109 -14.95 9.52 -21.92
N ALA A 110 -15.97 9.42 -22.77
CA ALA A 110 -16.04 10.17 -24.02
C ALA A 110 -16.02 11.69 -23.80
N ALA A 111 -16.54 12.20 -22.67
CA ALA A 111 -16.47 13.61 -22.31
C ALA A 111 -15.02 14.11 -22.14
N GLY A 112 -14.08 13.21 -21.81
CA GLY A 112 -12.65 13.48 -21.74
C GLY A 112 -11.86 12.98 -22.96
N GLY A 113 -12.52 12.61 -24.07
CA GLY A 113 -11.84 12.05 -25.25
C GLY A 113 -11.17 10.70 -24.98
N LEU A 114 -11.72 9.92 -24.04
CA LEU A 114 -11.21 8.61 -23.64
C LEU A 114 -12.21 7.51 -23.95
N HIS A 115 -11.67 6.30 -24.12
CA HIS A 115 -12.43 5.08 -24.26
C HIS A 115 -11.59 3.94 -23.71
N TYR A 116 -12.20 3.03 -22.95
CA TYR A 116 -11.55 1.85 -22.42
C TYR A 116 -12.16 0.58 -23.00
N LYS A 117 -11.28 -0.27 -23.55
CA LYS A 117 -11.64 -1.64 -23.95
C LYS A 117 -11.18 -2.60 -22.84
N PRO A 118 -12.09 -3.37 -22.22
CA PRO A 118 -11.69 -4.37 -21.23
C PRO A 118 -10.65 -5.35 -21.78
N GLY A 119 -9.67 -5.71 -20.95
CA GLY A 119 -8.50 -6.51 -21.32
C GLY A 119 -7.40 -5.76 -22.08
N ALA A 120 -7.53 -4.45 -22.30
CA ALA A 120 -6.47 -3.66 -22.94
C ALA A 120 -5.23 -3.51 -22.05
N VAL A 121 -5.43 -3.48 -20.73
CA VAL A 121 -4.37 -3.38 -19.73
C VAL A 121 -4.53 -4.48 -18.68
N ARG A 122 -3.45 -5.21 -18.41
CA ARG A 122 -3.38 -6.17 -17.33
C ARG A 122 -2.78 -5.50 -16.10
N THR A 123 -3.59 -5.30 -15.07
CA THR A 123 -3.12 -4.72 -13.79
C THR A 123 -2.56 -5.82 -12.89
N ARG A 124 -1.38 -5.59 -12.31
CA ARG A 124 -0.69 -6.51 -11.40
C ARG A 124 -0.25 -5.79 -10.13
N HIS A 125 -0.22 -6.50 -9.02
CA HIS A 125 0.31 -5.97 -7.77
C HIS A 125 1.86 -5.92 -7.83
N LEU A 126 2.52 -4.97 -7.17
CA LEU A 126 4.00 -4.92 -7.18
C LEU A 126 4.63 -6.23 -6.66
N LEU A 127 4.08 -6.79 -5.58
CA LEU A 127 4.53 -8.08 -5.05
C LEU A 127 4.44 -9.20 -6.10
N ASP A 128 3.38 -9.23 -6.92
CA ASP A 128 3.21 -10.22 -8.00
C ASP A 128 4.38 -10.16 -8.98
N VAL A 129 4.66 -8.97 -9.51
CA VAL A 129 5.74 -8.76 -10.48
C VAL A 129 7.09 -9.18 -9.88
N ILE A 130 7.37 -8.80 -8.63
CA ILE A 130 8.61 -9.16 -7.96
C ILE A 130 8.73 -10.68 -7.81
N VAL A 131 7.72 -11.37 -7.29
CA VAL A 131 7.86 -12.81 -6.98
C VAL A 131 7.69 -13.72 -8.19
N ASN A 132 6.93 -13.32 -9.20
CA ASN A 132 6.60 -14.19 -10.34
C ASN A 132 7.42 -13.87 -11.60
N ASP A 133 7.81 -12.61 -11.83
CA ASP A 133 8.60 -12.27 -13.03
C ASP A 133 10.10 -12.27 -12.73
N VAL A 134 10.49 -11.83 -11.53
CA VAL A 134 11.90 -11.93 -11.08
C VAL A 134 12.18 -13.28 -10.45
N GLY A 135 11.31 -13.75 -9.55
CA GLY A 135 11.48 -15.01 -8.83
C GLY A 135 12.32 -14.88 -7.55
N TYR A 136 12.12 -15.81 -6.62
CA TYR A 136 12.83 -15.81 -5.34
C TYR A 136 14.35 -16.00 -5.49
N THR A 137 14.81 -16.93 -6.34
CA THR A 137 16.24 -17.21 -6.49
C THR A 137 17.05 -15.98 -6.98
N PRO A 138 16.61 -15.22 -8.01
CA PRO A 138 17.33 -14.01 -8.38
C PRO A 138 17.27 -12.91 -7.31
N ILE A 139 16.22 -12.86 -6.48
CA ILE A 139 16.13 -11.94 -5.33
C ILE A 139 17.13 -12.34 -4.23
N GLU A 140 17.20 -13.62 -3.88
CA GLU A 140 18.18 -14.16 -2.91
C GLU A 140 19.61 -13.83 -3.34
N ALA A 141 19.91 -13.92 -4.64
CA ALA A 141 21.22 -13.59 -5.18
C ALA A 141 21.61 -12.09 -5.04
N LYS A 142 20.65 -11.20 -4.74
CA LYS A 142 20.90 -9.78 -4.45
C LYS A 142 21.10 -9.49 -2.97
N VAL A 143 20.87 -10.46 -2.09
CA VAL A 143 21.01 -10.27 -0.64
C VAL A 143 22.47 -10.16 -0.26
N THR A 144 22.86 -9.00 0.25
CA THR A 144 24.21 -8.74 0.79
C THR A 144 24.22 -8.58 2.30
N LYS A 145 23.08 -8.22 2.90
CA LYS A 145 22.89 -8.08 4.35
C LYS A 145 21.62 -8.84 4.76
N PRO A 146 21.70 -10.17 4.96
CA PRO A 146 20.54 -10.97 5.33
C PRO A 146 19.85 -10.39 6.57
N LEU A 147 18.51 -10.46 6.60
CA LEU A 147 17.70 -9.97 7.73
C LEU A 147 17.71 -10.93 8.94
N THR A 148 18.82 -11.65 9.12
CA THR A 148 18.97 -12.70 10.14
C THR A 148 18.91 -12.10 11.53
N GLY A 149 18.03 -12.66 12.37
CA GLY A 149 17.79 -12.18 13.73
C GLY A 149 16.54 -11.31 13.87
N LEU A 150 15.86 -10.99 12.76
CA LEU A 150 14.59 -10.27 12.74
C LEU A 150 13.41 -11.22 12.57
N ARG A 151 12.42 -11.13 13.46
CA ARG A 151 11.16 -11.89 13.41
C ARG A 151 10.09 -11.03 12.75
N ILE A 152 9.59 -11.45 11.60
CA ILE A 152 8.66 -10.67 10.77
C ILE A 152 7.27 -11.31 10.79
N ALA A 153 6.24 -10.49 11.03
CA ALA A 153 4.84 -10.84 10.75
C ALA A 153 4.44 -10.31 9.35
N PRO A 154 4.28 -11.18 8.33
CA PRO A 154 3.82 -10.76 7.01
C PRO A 154 2.34 -10.36 7.05
N TYR A 155 2.00 -9.22 6.46
CA TYR A 155 0.63 -8.70 6.43
C TYR A 155 0.20 -8.25 5.03
N TYR A 156 -0.56 -9.12 4.37
CA TYR A 156 -1.07 -8.95 3.01
C TYR A 156 -2.26 -7.99 2.96
N GLY A 157 -3.03 -7.97 4.05
CA GLY A 157 -4.29 -7.25 4.12
C GLY A 157 -5.38 -7.90 3.27
N CYS A 158 -6.59 -7.34 3.37
CA CYS A 158 -7.77 -7.99 2.83
C CYS A 158 -7.91 -7.89 1.30
N LEU A 159 -7.37 -6.84 0.67
CA LEU A 159 -7.60 -6.54 -0.75
C LEU A 159 -6.53 -7.12 -1.69
N PHE A 160 -5.47 -7.73 -1.14
CA PHE A 160 -4.43 -8.35 -1.96
C PHE A 160 -4.95 -9.59 -2.69
N GLY A 161 -5.64 -10.49 -1.97
CA GLY A 161 -6.16 -11.74 -2.54
C GLY A 161 -7.68 -11.78 -2.76
N ARG A 162 -8.46 -10.83 -2.21
CA ARG A 162 -9.94 -10.86 -2.27
C ARG A 162 -10.55 -9.67 -3.00
N PRO A 163 -11.64 -9.90 -3.76
CA PRO A 163 -12.14 -11.21 -4.23
C PRO A 163 -11.11 -11.92 -5.12
N LYS A 164 -11.24 -13.24 -5.25
CA LYS A 164 -10.38 -14.01 -6.15
C LYS A 164 -10.76 -13.69 -7.60
N LEU A 165 -10.02 -12.77 -8.20
CA LEU A 165 -10.09 -12.44 -9.63
C LEU A 165 -9.11 -13.30 -10.41
N ASP A 166 -9.26 -13.35 -11.74
CA ASP A 166 -8.31 -14.03 -12.61
C ASP A 166 -6.92 -13.37 -12.48
N GLY A 167 -5.89 -14.19 -12.29
CA GLY A 167 -4.53 -13.70 -12.07
C GLY A 167 -4.18 -13.33 -10.63
N VAL A 168 -5.05 -13.62 -9.64
CA VAL A 168 -4.66 -13.53 -8.22
C VAL A 168 -3.48 -14.46 -7.93
N VAL A 169 -2.44 -13.88 -7.32
CA VAL A 169 -1.12 -14.48 -7.11
C VAL A 169 -1.13 -15.65 -6.13
N ASP A 170 -2.02 -15.59 -5.16
CA ASP A 170 -1.91 -16.39 -3.94
C ASP A 170 -3.27 -16.85 -3.41
N ASP A 171 -3.26 -17.73 -2.41
CA ASP A 171 -4.48 -18.07 -1.71
C ASP A 171 -5.04 -16.83 -0.96
N PRO A 172 -6.32 -16.48 -1.14
CA PRO A 172 -6.89 -15.29 -0.51
C PRO A 172 -6.96 -15.34 1.02
N GLU A 173 -6.99 -16.53 1.62
CA GLU A 173 -7.07 -16.75 3.06
C GLU A 173 -5.70 -17.11 3.66
N TYR A 174 -4.90 -17.90 2.94
CA TYR A 174 -3.61 -18.42 3.38
C TYR A 174 -2.45 -18.04 2.43
N PRO A 175 -2.22 -16.75 2.17
CA PRO A 175 -1.17 -16.34 1.25
C PRO A 175 0.23 -16.64 1.80
N VAL A 176 1.18 -16.96 0.93
CA VAL A 176 2.57 -17.34 1.26
C VAL A 176 3.64 -16.58 0.46
N ALA A 177 3.27 -15.74 -0.51
CA ALA A 177 4.23 -15.06 -1.39
C ALA A 177 5.15 -14.07 -0.64
N LEU A 178 4.58 -13.26 0.26
CA LEU A 178 5.35 -12.36 1.13
C LEU A 178 6.15 -13.16 2.16
N ASP A 179 5.62 -14.28 2.65
CA ASP A 179 6.28 -15.16 3.63
C ASP A 179 7.58 -15.70 3.01
N LYS A 180 7.47 -16.27 1.80
CA LYS A 180 8.62 -16.77 1.02
C LYS A 180 9.59 -15.66 0.66
N LEU A 181 9.09 -14.46 0.32
CA LEU A 181 9.95 -13.32 0.03
C LEU A 181 10.75 -12.92 1.27
N MET A 182 10.13 -12.78 2.43
CA MET A 182 10.83 -12.42 3.66
C MET A 182 11.83 -13.50 4.10
N GLN A 183 11.51 -14.78 3.90
CA GLN A 183 12.44 -15.90 4.12
C GLN A 183 13.65 -15.84 3.17
N ALA A 184 13.42 -15.56 1.89
CA ALA A 184 14.48 -15.37 0.89
C ALA A 184 15.42 -14.20 1.25
N LEU A 185 14.92 -13.17 1.93
CA LEU A 185 15.75 -12.08 2.45
C LEU A 185 16.50 -12.43 3.75
N GLY A 186 16.30 -13.64 4.29
CA GLY A 186 16.98 -14.15 5.49
C GLY A 186 16.29 -13.85 6.82
N ALA A 187 15.03 -13.38 6.82
CA ALA A 187 14.27 -13.12 8.03
C ALA A 187 13.61 -14.40 8.60
N GLU A 188 13.32 -14.40 9.91
CA GLU A 188 12.47 -15.39 10.55
C GLU A 188 10.99 -14.98 10.37
N VAL A 189 10.24 -15.68 9.53
CA VAL A 189 8.81 -15.41 9.37
C VAL A 189 8.02 -16.11 10.47
N VAL A 190 7.30 -15.33 11.28
CA VAL A 190 6.40 -15.89 12.29
C VAL A 190 5.12 -16.42 11.63
N ASP A 191 4.57 -17.51 12.16
CA ASP A 191 3.29 -18.06 11.73
C ASP A 191 2.14 -17.15 12.19
N TYR A 192 1.86 -16.12 11.40
CA TYR A 192 0.94 -15.05 11.75
C TYR A 192 -0.46 -15.31 11.17
N PRO A 193 -1.44 -15.75 11.99
CA PRO A 193 -2.75 -16.16 11.48
C PRO A 193 -3.58 -14.98 10.92
N MET A 194 -3.23 -13.75 11.30
CA MET A 194 -4.00 -12.57 10.92
C MET A 194 -3.53 -11.93 9.60
N LYS A 195 -2.62 -12.59 8.87
CA LYS A 195 -1.95 -12.05 7.68
C LYS A 195 -2.86 -11.54 6.57
N ALA A 196 -4.06 -12.11 6.41
CA ALA A 196 -5.07 -11.70 5.44
C ALA A 196 -6.23 -10.87 6.03
N HIS A 197 -6.27 -10.63 7.34
CA HIS A 197 -7.39 -9.92 7.97
C HIS A 197 -7.44 -8.45 7.55
N CYS A 198 -8.61 -7.82 7.62
CA CYS A 198 -8.78 -6.40 7.27
C CYS A 198 -8.14 -5.49 8.34
N CYS A 199 -7.38 -4.47 7.89
CA CYS A 199 -6.77 -3.48 8.79
C CYS A 199 -7.78 -2.49 9.36
N GLY A 200 -8.97 -2.37 8.75
CA GLY A 200 -9.96 -1.36 9.12
C GLY A 200 -9.70 0.02 8.51
N GLY A 201 -8.98 0.10 7.38
CA GLY A 201 -8.51 1.36 6.79
C GLY A 201 -9.53 2.49 6.67
N HIS A 202 -10.78 2.18 6.29
CA HIS A 202 -11.85 3.19 6.23
C HIS A 202 -12.61 3.35 7.57
N MET A 203 -12.57 2.32 8.43
CA MET A 203 -13.34 2.29 9.66
C MET A 203 -12.92 3.38 10.63
N THR A 204 -11.67 3.87 10.58
CA THR A 204 -11.19 4.96 11.44
C THR A 204 -11.95 6.27 11.22
N GLN A 205 -12.59 6.45 10.05
CA GLN A 205 -13.40 7.63 9.72
C GLN A 205 -14.89 7.44 10.03
N ILE A 206 -15.37 6.19 10.12
CA ILE A 206 -16.79 5.87 10.37
C ILE A 206 -17.04 5.50 11.84
N SER A 207 -16.25 4.57 12.38
CA SER A 207 -16.42 3.98 13.70
C SER A 207 -15.05 3.64 14.28
N GLU A 208 -14.52 4.57 15.08
CA GLU A 208 -13.23 4.44 15.74
C GLU A 208 -13.14 3.16 16.58
N ALA A 209 -14.18 2.82 17.34
CA ALA A 209 -14.18 1.62 18.18
C ALA A 209 -14.00 0.33 17.35
N SER A 210 -14.70 0.23 16.21
CA SER A 210 -14.55 -0.92 15.30
C SER A 210 -13.16 -0.94 14.67
N ALA A 211 -12.66 0.22 14.24
CA ALA A 211 -11.34 0.33 13.64
C ALA A 211 -10.23 -0.07 14.62
N PHE A 212 -10.28 0.47 15.83
CA PHE A 212 -9.30 0.18 16.87
C PHE A 212 -9.32 -1.29 17.25
N GLU A 213 -10.48 -1.94 17.32
CA GLU A 213 -10.53 -3.39 17.57
C GLU A 213 -9.87 -4.20 16.44
N MET A 214 -10.08 -3.82 15.18
CA MET A 214 -9.44 -4.46 14.03
C MET A 214 -7.92 -4.28 14.05
N ILE A 215 -7.44 -3.06 14.30
CA ILE A 215 -6.02 -2.73 14.43
C ILE A 215 -5.40 -3.47 15.63
N ARG A 216 -6.08 -3.44 16.78
CA ARG A 216 -5.61 -4.10 18.01
C ARG A 216 -5.39 -5.59 17.79
N ARG A 217 -6.31 -6.29 17.13
CA ARG A 217 -6.15 -7.73 16.85
C ARG A 217 -4.89 -8.01 16.02
N LEU A 218 -4.59 -7.15 15.05
CA LEU A 218 -3.41 -7.29 14.21
C LEU A 218 -2.13 -7.05 15.00
N VAL A 219 -2.05 -5.92 15.70
CA VAL A 219 -0.87 -5.52 16.47
C VAL A 219 -0.64 -6.45 17.67
N LYS A 220 -1.70 -6.75 18.43
CA LYS A 220 -1.64 -7.74 19.52
C LYS A 220 -1.22 -9.10 18.99
N GLY A 221 -1.77 -9.55 17.87
CA GLY A 221 -1.37 -10.83 17.26
C GLY A 221 0.11 -10.85 16.93
N ALA A 222 0.66 -9.77 16.35
CA ALA A 222 2.09 -9.69 16.08
C ALA A 222 2.92 -9.75 17.37
N ALA A 223 2.49 -9.03 18.42
CA ALA A 223 3.14 -9.04 19.72
C ALA A 223 3.09 -10.41 20.43
N ASP A 224 1.94 -11.08 20.43
CA ASP A 224 1.75 -12.41 21.04
C ASP A 224 2.66 -13.45 20.38
N TYR A 225 2.86 -13.35 19.07
CA TYR A 225 3.75 -14.21 18.29
C TYR A 225 5.22 -13.72 18.29
N LYS A 226 5.50 -12.68 19.08
CA LYS A 226 6.83 -12.09 19.29
C LYS A 226 7.47 -11.64 17.98
N ALA A 227 6.69 -11.06 17.07
CA ALA A 227 7.22 -10.39 15.91
C ALA A 227 7.92 -9.09 16.34
N ASP A 228 9.05 -8.79 15.71
CA ASP A 228 9.76 -7.52 15.87
C ASP A 228 9.10 -6.41 15.09
N LEU A 229 8.52 -6.74 13.94
CA LEU A 229 7.82 -5.80 13.07
C LEU A 229 6.78 -6.50 12.20
N ILE A 230 5.85 -5.71 11.68
CA ILE A 230 4.90 -6.12 10.64
C ILE A 230 5.43 -5.63 9.29
N VAL A 231 5.43 -6.51 8.28
CA VAL A 231 5.72 -6.12 6.89
C VAL A 231 4.44 -6.13 6.09
N THR A 232 4.12 -5.02 5.41
CA THR A 232 2.93 -4.93 4.58
C THR A 232 3.23 -4.70 3.10
N VAL A 233 2.25 -5.04 2.28
CA VAL A 233 2.23 -4.87 0.82
C VAL A 233 1.27 -3.76 0.39
N CYS A 234 0.65 -3.06 1.35
CA CYS A 234 -0.30 -1.98 1.08
C CYS A 234 0.02 -0.73 1.91
N PRO A 235 0.28 0.42 1.28
CA PRO A 235 0.52 1.70 1.97
C PRO A 235 -0.62 2.10 2.90
N MET A 236 -1.87 1.85 2.50
CA MET A 236 -3.05 2.13 3.33
C MET A 236 -3.10 1.23 4.58
N CYS A 237 -2.64 -0.02 4.44
CA CYS A 237 -2.50 -0.92 5.59
C CYS A 237 -1.43 -0.41 6.56
N GLN A 238 -0.29 0.06 6.04
CA GLN A 238 0.74 0.65 6.87
C GLN A 238 0.20 1.87 7.60
N MET A 239 -0.37 2.84 6.88
CA MET A 239 -0.88 4.08 7.48
C MET A 239 -1.86 3.80 8.61
N ASN A 240 -2.73 2.81 8.40
CA ASN A 240 -3.75 2.48 9.40
C ASN A 240 -3.17 1.78 10.64
N LEU A 241 -2.24 0.84 10.45
CA LEU A 241 -1.62 0.12 11.57
C LEU A 241 -0.62 1.01 12.32
N ASP A 242 0.11 1.85 11.61
CA ASP A 242 1.15 2.71 12.17
C ASP A 242 0.54 3.96 12.83
N GLY A 243 -0.32 4.69 12.10
CA GLY A 243 -0.84 5.98 12.55
C GLY A 243 -1.85 5.91 13.68
N PHE A 244 -2.56 4.80 13.85
CA PHE A 244 -3.61 4.68 14.88
C PHE A 244 -3.21 3.82 16.08
N GLN A 245 -1.98 3.28 16.13
CA GLN A 245 -1.51 2.49 17.28
C GLN A 245 -1.60 3.26 18.61
N SER A 246 -1.19 4.53 18.63
CA SER A 246 -1.28 5.36 19.85
C SER A 246 -2.73 5.57 20.32
N ALA A 247 -3.65 5.85 19.40
CA ALA A 247 -5.07 6.05 19.72
C ALA A 247 -5.73 4.74 20.20
N MET A 248 -5.43 3.63 19.51
CA MET A 248 -5.88 2.29 19.88
C MET A 248 -5.36 1.89 21.27
N ASN A 249 -4.09 2.15 21.58
CA ASN A 249 -3.50 1.90 22.90
C ASN A 249 -4.21 2.67 24.01
N ARG A 250 -4.47 3.96 23.81
CA ARG A 250 -5.26 4.76 24.77
C ARG A 250 -6.67 4.20 24.97
N TYR A 251 -7.34 3.81 23.88
CA TYR A 251 -8.69 3.28 23.92
C TYR A 251 -8.79 1.98 24.71
N PHE A 252 -7.87 1.03 24.47
CA PHE A 252 -7.89 -0.29 25.13
C PHE A 252 -7.03 -0.39 26.39
N LYS A 253 -6.34 0.69 26.77
CA LYS A 253 -5.37 0.71 27.88
C LYS A 253 -4.26 -0.33 27.69
N THR A 254 -3.73 -0.39 26.48
CA THR A 254 -2.59 -1.24 26.09
C THR A 254 -1.39 -0.39 25.71
N ASP A 255 -0.24 -1.03 25.45
CA ASP A 255 1.02 -0.34 25.19
C ASP A 255 1.86 -1.03 24.10
N TYR A 256 1.21 -1.36 22.98
CA TYR A 256 1.88 -1.99 21.85
C TYR A 256 2.64 -0.97 21.00
N HIS A 257 3.86 -1.30 20.62
CA HIS A 257 4.73 -0.47 19.77
C HIS A 257 5.37 -1.36 18.69
N ILE A 258 4.54 -1.94 17.83
CA ILE A 258 5.03 -2.81 16.75
C ILE A 258 5.21 -1.95 15.50
N PRO A 259 6.45 -1.72 15.04
CA PRO A 259 6.70 -0.95 13.83
C PRO A 259 6.14 -1.66 12.60
N VAL A 260 5.72 -0.88 11.61
CA VAL A 260 5.13 -1.37 10.38
C VAL A 260 5.89 -0.81 9.19
N LEU A 261 6.58 -1.68 8.47
CA LEU A 261 7.38 -1.33 7.30
C LEU A 261 6.77 -1.92 6.03
N TYR A 262 7.06 -1.29 4.90
CA TYR A 262 6.64 -1.76 3.59
C TYR A 262 7.66 -2.74 3.01
N PHE A 263 7.20 -3.75 2.28
CA PHE A 263 8.07 -4.88 1.90
C PHE A 263 9.29 -4.50 1.04
N THR A 264 9.21 -3.46 0.21
CA THR A 264 10.37 -2.98 -0.57
C THR A 264 11.42 -2.33 0.31
N GLN A 265 11.06 -1.77 1.47
CA GLN A 265 12.03 -1.29 2.45
C GLN A 265 12.84 -2.46 3.03
N MET A 266 12.19 -3.58 3.33
CA MET A 266 12.87 -4.79 3.80
C MET A 266 13.80 -5.38 2.73
N MET A 267 13.35 -5.39 1.47
CA MET A 267 14.20 -5.79 0.34
C MET A 267 15.45 -4.91 0.22
N GLY A 268 15.28 -3.59 0.32
CA GLY A 268 16.41 -2.65 0.24
C GLY A 268 17.43 -2.86 1.34
N LEU A 269 16.98 -3.04 2.59
CA LEU A 269 17.86 -3.36 3.71
C LEU A 269 18.66 -4.64 3.43
N ALA A 270 17.98 -5.67 2.92
CA ALA A 270 18.62 -6.94 2.56
C ALA A 270 19.64 -6.81 1.41
N PHE A 271 19.39 -5.90 0.46
CA PHE A 271 20.30 -5.55 -0.64
C PHE A 271 21.45 -4.62 -0.19
N GLY A 272 21.54 -4.31 1.11
CA GLY A 272 22.64 -3.56 1.70
C GLY A 272 22.45 -2.05 1.76
N GLU A 273 21.29 -1.55 1.31
CA GLU A 273 20.98 -0.12 1.27
C GLU A 273 20.78 0.47 2.67
N SER A 274 21.02 1.76 2.79
CA SER A 274 20.85 2.47 4.08
C SER A 274 19.36 2.69 4.40
N ALA A 275 19.01 2.68 5.69
CA ALA A 275 17.65 3.01 6.16
C ALA A 275 17.14 4.34 5.58
N ARG A 276 18.02 5.35 5.52
CA ARG A 276 17.72 6.67 4.95
C ARG A 276 17.32 6.60 3.47
N ALA A 277 18.05 5.83 2.66
CA ALA A 277 17.76 5.70 1.23
C ALA A 277 16.39 5.04 0.98
N LEU A 278 15.90 4.27 1.94
CA LEU A 278 14.64 3.54 1.90
C LEU A 278 13.49 4.31 2.59
N GLY A 279 13.75 5.55 3.02
CA GLY A 279 12.79 6.38 3.75
C GLY A 279 12.33 5.77 5.09
N ILE A 280 13.13 4.89 5.68
CA ILE A 280 12.91 4.37 7.04
C ILE A 280 13.31 5.44 8.06
N GLY A 281 12.52 5.61 9.10
CA GLY A 281 12.55 6.70 10.08
C GLY A 281 11.42 7.72 9.89
N ALA A 282 10.59 7.56 8.85
CA ALA A 282 9.42 8.38 8.59
C ALA A 282 8.11 7.76 9.14
N GLU A 283 8.15 6.48 9.52
CA GLU A 283 7.07 5.81 10.23
C GLU A 283 6.77 6.48 11.59
N ILE A 284 5.53 6.33 12.05
CA ILE A 284 5.02 6.91 13.29
C ILE A 284 5.47 6.06 14.50
N VAL A 285 5.41 4.74 14.37
CA VAL A 285 5.92 3.79 15.37
C VAL A 285 7.36 3.44 15.03
N ASP A 286 8.27 3.89 15.88
CA ASP A 286 9.72 3.80 15.71
C ASP A 286 10.21 2.38 15.37
N ALA A 287 10.83 2.21 14.19
CA ALA A 287 11.41 0.95 13.77
C ALA A 287 12.82 0.69 14.34
N ARG A 288 13.48 1.68 14.96
CA ARG A 288 14.85 1.54 15.50
C ARG A 288 15.03 0.34 16.44
N PRO A 289 14.14 0.07 17.41
CA PRO A 289 14.33 -1.07 18.31
C PRO A 289 14.38 -2.40 17.57
N ALA A 290 13.53 -2.58 16.56
CA ALA A 290 13.50 -3.78 15.73
C ALA A 290 14.73 -3.87 14.82
N LEU A 291 15.09 -2.76 14.16
CA LEU A 291 16.19 -2.73 13.19
C LEU A 291 17.58 -2.78 13.83
N ALA A 292 17.73 -2.35 15.10
CA ALA A 292 18.96 -2.53 15.86
C ALA A 292 19.35 -4.01 16.03
N ARG A 293 18.38 -4.93 16.01
CA ARG A 293 18.63 -6.39 16.11
C ARG A 293 19.45 -6.93 14.94
N ILE A 294 19.43 -6.25 13.80
CA ILE A 294 20.19 -6.60 12.60
C ILE A 294 21.30 -5.57 12.29
N GLY A 295 21.65 -4.73 13.27
CA GLY A 295 22.72 -3.74 13.13
C GLY A 295 22.41 -2.61 12.14
N VAL A 296 21.14 -2.36 11.83
CA VAL A 296 20.73 -1.25 10.96
C VAL A 296 20.58 0.02 11.78
N GLU A 297 21.39 1.02 11.48
CA GLU A 297 21.25 2.37 12.01
C GLU A 297 20.16 3.11 11.22
N VAL A 298 19.12 3.55 11.93
CA VAL A 298 18.09 4.43 11.37
C VAL A 298 18.42 5.86 11.80
N PRO A 299 18.50 6.82 10.86
CA PRO A 299 18.71 8.21 11.22
C PRO A 299 17.59 8.70 12.15
N PRO A 300 17.86 9.64 13.07
CA PRO A 300 16.80 10.29 13.82
C PRO A 300 15.81 10.93 12.84
N SER A 301 14.51 10.84 13.15
CA SER A 301 13.50 11.51 12.34
C SER A 301 13.85 12.99 12.26
N GLU A 302 13.93 13.53 11.04
CA GLU A 302 13.98 14.97 10.87
C GLU A 302 12.62 15.49 11.38
N GLU A 303 12.59 15.98 12.62
CA GLU A 303 11.44 16.72 13.15
C GLU A 303 11.17 17.85 12.17
N THR A 304 10.25 17.63 11.24
CA THR A 304 9.70 18.73 10.45
C THR A 304 8.90 19.53 11.49
N PRO A 305 9.34 20.75 11.86
CA PRO A 305 8.59 21.55 12.80
C PRO A 305 7.16 21.62 12.26
N PRO A 306 6.12 21.45 13.09
CA PRO A 306 4.75 21.52 12.62
C PRO A 306 4.63 22.78 11.78
N ALA A 307 4.28 22.62 10.50
CA ALA A 307 4.15 23.74 9.59
C ALA A 307 3.31 24.80 10.31
N ALA A 308 3.89 25.98 10.53
CA ALA A 308 3.21 27.05 11.24
C ALA A 308 1.83 27.20 10.59
N LYS A 309 0.75 27.00 11.38
CA LYS A 309 -0.62 27.06 10.85
C LYS A 309 -0.71 28.32 9.97
N PRO A 310 -0.92 28.20 8.65
CA PRO A 310 -0.93 29.36 7.79
C PRO A 310 -1.97 30.33 8.35
N ARG A 311 -1.54 31.55 8.69
CA ARG A 311 -2.45 32.60 9.13
C ARG A 311 -3.46 32.78 8.01
N ARG A 312 -4.72 32.49 8.32
CA ARG A 312 -5.82 32.58 7.37
C ARG A 312 -5.83 33.99 6.76
N PRO A 313 -5.75 34.14 5.42
CA PRO A 313 -5.90 35.44 4.79
C PRO A 313 -7.22 36.08 5.23
N LYS A 314 -7.23 37.40 5.43
CA LYS A 314 -8.46 38.13 5.83
C LYS A 314 -9.61 37.96 4.82
N GLU A 315 -9.29 37.59 3.58
CA GLU A 315 -10.22 37.35 2.48
C GLU A 315 -10.67 35.88 2.35
N ALA A 316 -10.13 34.97 3.16
CA ALA A 316 -10.46 33.55 3.03
C ALA A 316 -11.91 33.29 3.49
N LEU A 317 -12.68 32.60 2.63
CA LEU A 317 -14.04 32.15 2.95
C LEU A 317 -14.06 31.38 4.27
N PRO A 318 -15.07 31.58 5.15
CA PRO A 318 -15.19 30.84 6.40
C PRO A 318 -15.30 29.34 6.13
N MET A 319 -14.68 28.54 7.01
CA MET A 319 -14.74 27.08 6.89
C MET A 319 -16.09 26.67 7.46
N PRO A 320 -16.82 25.76 6.82
CA PRO A 320 -18.05 25.23 7.40
C PRO A 320 -17.72 24.67 8.78
N ALA A 321 -18.39 25.18 9.81
CA ALA A 321 -18.33 24.58 11.13
C ALA A 321 -19.07 23.23 11.05
N MET A 322 -18.38 22.15 11.39
CA MET A 322 -19.04 20.86 11.59
C MET A 322 -19.93 20.99 12.84
N PRO A 323 -21.25 20.72 12.77
CA PRO A 323 -22.12 20.75 13.94
C PRO A 323 -21.59 19.77 15.00
N GLY A 324 -21.36 20.24 16.23
CA GLY A 324 -21.05 19.38 17.37
C GLY A 324 -19.58 19.28 17.80
N ARG A 325 -18.67 20.09 17.26
CA ARG A 325 -17.36 20.31 17.90
C ARG A 325 -17.39 21.64 18.66
N GLU A 326 -17.82 21.59 19.93
CA GLU A 326 -17.45 22.64 20.88
C GLU A 326 -15.92 22.62 21.03
N GLU A 327 -15.33 23.81 20.95
CA GLU A 327 -13.90 24.02 21.03
C GLU A 327 -13.39 23.59 22.42
N VAL A 328 -12.57 22.55 22.46
CA VAL A 328 -11.66 22.21 23.57
C VAL A 328 -10.26 22.10 23.01
#